data_AF-A0A953PR43-F1
#
_entry.id   AF-A0A953PR43-F1
#
_cell.length_a   1.000
_cell.length_b   1.000
_cell.length_c   1.000
_cell.angle_alpha   90.00
_cell.angle_beta   90.00
_cell.angle_gamma   90.00
#
_symmetry.space_group_name_H-M   'P 1'
#
loop_
_entity.id
_entity.type
_entity.pdbx_description
1 polymer ?
#
loop_
_entity_poly.entity_id
_entity_poly.type
_entity_poly.pdbx_seq_one_letter_code
_entity_poly.pdbx_strand_id
1 'polypeptide(L)'
;MRRHVSSLACLIAALAASFTAGATGQTRRTVAIRVRETAGIRRSAYPVNARVPFERGALGDASHARLMINGAEVPVQVSVESAWPDGSVRSLAVDFNASVGPGEETTAQLEYGDGVNAEAVGRGLSVTETPEAIQVGNVRFNTAPSPLLLSAKYRQEDIGQGLNGFALLDAAGASHDASDADGLKAEVIRRGPLYVVIKYSGRVSVGDTRAPFTVLAEMPNSKTWVKVTTTIEDPGRRVREISFHTPLAFGAFPRTWDFGTGSWSYGFLRSATERATLTQIAGPATPTSSTSASPGAASWQIRSGAKGQEAVAERSNGARPAIAEGWGHIQDAKEAIAFAIGGFGEQAGTYTISVDGDGQMSYRFAPAQPQTRLSLTVYQHFVATPVPVGAVTSPVAMLHPLVAAVQ
;
A
#
# COMPACT_ATOMS: atom_id res chain seq x y z
N MET A 1 -75.99 -65.62 -26.37
CA MET A 1 -75.14 -64.81 -25.46
C MET A 1 -74.49 -63.70 -26.28
N ARG A 2 -74.68 -62.46 -25.82
CA ARG A 2 -73.94 -61.21 -26.10
C ARG A 2 -73.96 -60.60 -27.51
N ARG A 3 -74.35 -59.32 -27.48
CA ARG A 3 -74.50 -58.31 -28.54
C ARG A 3 -73.13 -57.69 -28.86
N HIS A 4 -72.94 -57.24 -30.09
CA HIS A 4 -72.00 -56.16 -30.41
C HIS A 4 -72.75 -55.04 -31.13
N VAL A 5 -72.96 -53.94 -30.41
CA VAL A 5 -73.40 -52.65 -30.91
C VAL A 5 -72.15 -51.78 -31.02
N SER A 6 -71.92 -51.24 -32.21
CA SER A 6 -70.84 -50.32 -32.54
C SER A 6 -71.24 -48.89 -32.12
N SER A 7 -70.38 -48.20 -31.38
CA SER A 7 -70.48 -46.76 -31.14
C SER A 7 -69.07 -46.18 -31.11
N LEU A 8 -68.71 -45.42 -32.15
CA LEU A 8 -67.47 -44.66 -32.23
C LEU A 8 -67.83 -43.21 -31.91
N ALA A 9 -67.33 -42.69 -30.79
CA ALA A 9 -67.58 -41.33 -30.31
C ALA A 9 -66.39 -40.41 -30.57
N CYS A 10 -66.73 -39.14 -30.74
CA CYS A 10 -65.93 -37.98 -31.15
C CYS A 10 -64.58 -37.79 -30.42
N LEU A 11 -63.57 -37.38 -31.19
CA LEU A 11 -62.33 -36.79 -30.70
C LEU A 11 -62.53 -35.28 -30.54
N ILE A 12 -62.38 -34.76 -29.32
CA ILE A 12 -62.24 -33.31 -29.04
C ILE A 12 -60.76 -33.05 -28.78
N ALA A 13 -60.13 -32.22 -29.60
CA ALA A 13 -58.75 -31.75 -29.40
C ALA A 13 -58.75 -30.54 -28.47
N ALA A 14 -58.11 -30.66 -27.30
CA ALA A 14 -57.84 -29.54 -26.41
C ALA A 14 -56.47 -28.94 -26.75
N LEU A 15 -56.44 -27.68 -27.17
CA LEU A 15 -55.22 -26.91 -27.41
C LEU A 15 -54.74 -26.33 -26.08
N ALA A 16 -53.68 -26.89 -25.51
CA ALA A 16 -53.02 -26.33 -24.33
C ALA A 16 -52.08 -25.18 -24.77
N ALA A 17 -52.44 -23.94 -24.43
CA ALA A 17 -51.55 -22.80 -24.58
C ALA A 17 -50.47 -22.84 -23.49
N SER A 18 -49.25 -23.19 -23.86
CA SER A 18 -48.09 -23.09 -22.98
C SER A 18 -47.70 -21.62 -22.83
N PHE A 19 -47.91 -21.05 -21.64
CA PHE A 19 -47.28 -19.80 -21.25
C PHE A 19 -45.78 -20.03 -21.12
N THR A 20 -45.00 -19.56 -22.09
CA THR A 20 -43.56 -19.38 -21.92
C THR A 20 -43.36 -18.24 -20.93
N ALA A 21 -43.05 -18.57 -19.69
CA ALA A 21 -42.46 -17.62 -18.75
C ALA A 21 -41.18 -17.08 -19.41
N GLY A 22 -41.17 -15.78 -19.71
CA GLY A 22 -39.98 -15.10 -20.20
C GLY A 22 -38.86 -15.29 -19.17
N ALA A 23 -37.78 -15.96 -19.58
CA ALA A 23 -36.52 -15.84 -18.87
C ALA A 23 -36.18 -14.35 -18.88
N THR A 24 -36.32 -13.68 -17.74
CA THR A 24 -35.75 -12.36 -17.52
C THR A 24 -34.25 -12.54 -17.71
N GLY A 25 -33.73 -12.12 -18.86
CA GLY A 25 -32.31 -12.13 -19.14
C GLY A 25 -31.58 -11.35 -18.05
N GLN A 26 -30.84 -12.08 -17.23
CA GLN A 26 -29.88 -11.58 -16.26
C GLN A 26 -28.92 -10.64 -17.00
N THR A 27 -29.10 -9.33 -16.85
CA THR A 27 -28.29 -8.35 -17.57
C THR A 27 -26.96 -8.21 -16.85
N ARG A 28 -26.02 -9.07 -17.23
CA ARG A 28 -24.60 -8.85 -16.97
C ARG A 28 -24.21 -7.50 -17.52
N ARG A 29 -23.65 -6.65 -16.66
CA ARG A 29 -23.09 -5.35 -17.00
C ARG A 29 -21.58 -5.40 -16.85
N THR A 30 -20.88 -4.44 -17.46
CA THR A 30 -19.41 -4.41 -17.44
C THR A 30 -18.92 -2.99 -17.19
N VAL A 31 -17.88 -2.87 -16.36
CA VAL A 31 -17.08 -1.66 -16.19
C VAL A 31 -15.65 -1.95 -16.63
N ALA A 32 -15.04 -1.06 -17.43
CA ALA A 32 -13.66 -1.19 -17.84
C ALA A 32 -12.72 -0.49 -16.83
N ILE A 33 -11.67 -1.20 -16.42
CA ILE A 33 -10.58 -0.70 -15.58
C ILE A 33 -9.32 -0.72 -16.43
N ARG A 34 -8.86 0.47 -16.81
CA ARG A 34 -7.63 0.68 -17.57
C ARG A 34 -6.44 0.63 -16.63
N VAL A 35 -5.49 -0.29 -16.86
CA VAL A 35 -4.30 -0.50 -16.01
C VAL A 35 -3.04 -0.17 -16.81
N ARG A 36 -2.26 0.81 -16.35
CA ARG A 36 -1.09 1.35 -17.08
C ARG A 36 0.19 1.23 -16.28
N GLU A 37 1.26 0.80 -16.93
CA GLU A 37 2.63 0.90 -16.44
C GLU A 37 3.22 2.25 -16.85
N THR A 38 3.77 3.00 -15.90
CA THR A 38 4.22 4.38 -16.11
C THR A 38 5.69 4.61 -15.76
N ALA A 39 6.38 3.60 -15.22
CA ALA A 39 7.76 3.74 -14.75
C ALA A 39 8.80 3.11 -15.69
N GLY A 40 8.37 2.48 -16.79
CA GLY A 40 9.26 1.84 -17.75
C GLY A 40 9.85 0.52 -17.24
N ILE A 41 9.18 -0.17 -16.30
CA ILE A 41 9.66 -1.43 -15.74
C ILE A 41 8.65 -2.56 -15.93
N ARG A 42 9.14 -3.78 -16.14
CA ARG A 42 8.28 -4.97 -16.27
C ARG A 42 7.60 -5.27 -14.93
N ARG A 43 6.28 -5.47 -14.97
CA ARG A 43 5.45 -5.84 -13.82
C ARG A 43 4.98 -7.29 -13.97
N SER A 44 5.28 -8.11 -12.97
CA SER A 44 4.86 -9.51 -12.91
C SER A 44 3.98 -9.72 -11.70
N ALA A 45 2.73 -10.17 -11.94
CA ALA A 45 1.69 -10.37 -10.93
C ALA A 45 1.64 -9.20 -9.92
N TYR A 46 1.69 -7.98 -10.43
CA TYR A 46 1.80 -6.77 -9.63
C TYR A 46 0.43 -6.38 -9.05
N PRO A 47 0.36 -5.96 -7.77
CA PRO A 47 -0.92 -5.62 -7.15
C PRO A 47 -1.53 -4.38 -7.78
N VAL A 48 -2.80 -4.49 -8.15
CA VAL A 48 -3.64 -3.41 -8.67
C VAL A 48 -4.79 -3.20 -7.71
N ASN A 49 -4.98 -1.96 -7.28
CA ASN A 49 -6.12 -1.54 -6.46
C ASN A 49 -6.93 -0.52 -7.27
N ALA A 50 -8.19 -0.83 -7.57
CA ALA A 50 -9.11 0.08 -8.24
C ALA A 50 -10.33 0.36 -7.36
N ARG A 51 -10.95 1.52 -7.56
CA ARG A 51 -12.22 1.89 -6.92
C ARG A 51 -13.28 2.05 -8.00
N VAL A 52 -14.30 1.20 -7.97
CA VAL A 52 -15.39 1.23 -8.95
C VAL A 52 -16.65 1.82 -8.31
N PRO A 53 -17.12 3.00 -8.78
CA PRO A 53 -18.38 3.56 -8.32
C PRO A 53 -19.55 2.86 -9.02
N PHE A 54 -20.67 2.74 -8.30
CA PHE A 54 -21.90 2.18 -8.82
C PHE A 54 -23.08 3.12 -8.57
N GLU A 55 -23.97 3.22 -9.55
CA GLU A 55 -25.26 3.88 -9.40
C GLU A 55 -26.13 3.11 -8.39
N ARG A 56 -27.09 3.83 -7.80
CA ARG A 56 -28.05 3.25 -6.87
C ARG A 56 -28.80 2.09 -7.53
N GLY A 57 -28.85 0.94 -6.85
CA GLY A 57 -29.51 -0.28 -7.31
C GLY A 57 -28.75 -1.06 -8.40
N ALA A 58 -27.57 -0.61 -8.84
CA ALA A 58 -26.84 -1.25 -9.94
C ALA A 58 -26.14 -2.56 -9.53
N LEU A 59 -25.72 -2.68 -8.28
CA LEU A 59 -25.09 -3.88 -7.71
C LEU A 59 -25.59 -4.08 -6.28
N GLY A 60 -26.45 -5.09 -6.08
CA GLY A 60 -27.01 -5.40 -4.76
C GLY A 60 -26.05 -6.17 -3.86
N ASP A 61 -25.25 -7.06 -4.42
CA ASP A 61 -24.27 -7.89 -3.71
C ASP A 61 -22.93 -7.89 -4.46
N ALA A 62 -21.85 -7.61 -3.73
CA ALA A 62 -20.49 -7.63 -4.27
C ALA A 62 -20.05 -9.03 -4.73
N SER A 63 -20.64 -10.11 -4.22
CA SER A 63 -20.35 -11.48 -4.67
C SER A 63 -20.73 -11.72 -6.14
N HIS A 64 -21.62 -10.89 -6.69
CA HIS A 64 -22.02 -10.89 -8.09
C HIS A 64 -21.12 -10.02 -8.97
N ALA A 65 -19.80 -10.07 -8.73
CA ALA A 65 -18.81 -9.36 -9.53
C ALA A 65 -17.59 -10.25 -9.78
N ARG A 66 -17.11 -10.28 -11.04
CA ARG A 66 -15.89 -11.01 -11.44
C ARG A 66 -15.06 -10.19 -12.40
N LEU A 67 -13.78 -10.52 -12.53
CA LEU A 67 -12.83 -9.74 -13.32
C LEU A 67 -12.31 -10.56 -14.50
N MET A 68 -12.36 -9.98 -15.70
CA MET A 68 -11.84 -10.57 -16.92
C MET A 68 -10.65 -9.77 -17.43
N ILE A 69 -9.57 -10.43 -17.81
CA ILE A 69 -8.43 -9.83 -18.52
C ILE A 69 -8.18 -10.66 -19.78
N ASN A 70 -8.19 -10.01 -20.95
CA ASN A 70 -7.97 -10.68 -22.24
C ASN A 70 -8.89 -11.90 -22.48
N GLY A 71 -10.15 -11.81 -22.02
CA GLY A 71 -11.16 -12.86 -22.17
C GLY A 71 -11.05 -14.03 -21.17
N ALA A 72 -10.04 -14.03 -20.29
CA ALA A 72 -9.90 -15.01 -19.22
C ALA A 72 -10.32 -14.39 -17.88
N GLU A 73 -11.02 -15.19 -17.06
CA GLU A 73 -11.30 -14.80 -15.68
C GLU A 73 -10.00 -14.79 -14.87
N VAL A 74 -9.82 -13.76 -14.04
CA VAL A 74 -8.67 -13.63 -13.16
C VAL A 74 -9.11 -13.51 -11.71
N PRO A 75 -8.31 -14.01 -10.73
CA PRO A 75 -8.65 -13.86 -9.32
C PRO A 75 -8.83 -12.38 -8.95
N VAL A 76 -9.97 -12.07 -8.34
CA VAL A 76 -10.31 -10.73 -7.88
C VAL A 76 -10.83 -10.79 -6.45
N GLN A 77 -10.37 -9.88 -5.61
CA GLN A 77 -10.93 -9.64 -4.30
C GLN A 77 -11.71 -8.34 -4.35
N VAL A 78 -12.97 -8.38 -3.94
CA VAL A 78 -13.84 -7.21 -3.88
C VAL A 78 -14.20 -6.88 -2.43
N SER A 79 -14.30 -5.59 -2.11
CA SER A 79 -14.71 -5.14 -0.77
C SER A 79 -15.61 -3.91 -0.89
N VAL A 80 -16.78 -3.96 -0.26
CA VAL A 80 -17.73 -2.84 -0.26
C VAL A 80 -17.18 -1.73 0.64
N GLU A 81 -16.87 -0.58 0.06
CA GLU A 81 -16.34 0.58 0.81
C GLU A 81 -17.44 1.54 1.25
N SER A 82 -18.54 1.58 0.50
CA SER A 82 -19.76 2.31 0.87
C SER A 82 -20.98 1.75 0.17
N ALA A 83 -22.14 1.91 0.79
CA ALA A 83 -23.44 1.53 0.26
C ALA A 83 -24.37 2.74 0.16
N TRP A 84 -25.35 2.66 -0.73
CA TRP A 84 -26.49 3.56 -0.81
C TRP A 84 -27.51 3.24 0.30
N PRO A 85 -28.46 4.16 0.60
CA PRO A 85 -29.50 3.93 1.60
C PRO A 85 -30.41 2.71 1.36
N ASP A 86 -30.50 2.21 0.12
CA ASP A 86 -31.25 0.99 -0.22
C ASP A 86 -30.42 -0.29 -0.03
N GLY A 87 -29.19 -0.19 0.47
CA GLY A 87 -28.27 -1.29 0.68
C GLY A 87 -27.40 -1.63 -0.53
N SER A 88 -27.69 -1.08 -1.72
CA SER A 88 -26.89 -1.35 -2.93
C SER A 88 -25.48 -0.77 -2.80
N VAL A 89 -24.51 -1.42 -3.44
CA VAL A 89 -23.11 -0.99 -3.45
C VAL A 89 -23.01 0.38 -4.11
N ARG A 90 -22.29 1.31 -3.46
CA ARG A 90 -21.97 2.64 -3.99
C ARG A 90 -20.53 2.74 -4.48
N SER A 91 -19.60 2.11 -3.75
CA SER A 91 -18.17 2.07 -4.09
C SER A 91 -17.62 0.71 -3.73
N LEU A 92 -16.96 0.07 -4.69
CA LEU A 92 -16.31 -1.22 -4.53
C LEU A 92 -14.79 -1.05 -4.69
N ALA A 93 -14.03 -1.50 -3.69
CA ALA A 93 -12.60 -1.76 -3.89
C ALA A 93 -12.44 -3.05 -4.68
N VAL A 94 -11.63 -3.01 -5.74
CA VAL A 94 -11.35 -4.13 -6.64
C VAL A 94 -9.84 -4.36 -6.64
N ASP A 95 -9.43 -5.46 -6.02
CA ASP A 95 -8.04 -5.83 -5.82
C ASP A 95 -7.71 -7.06 -6.64
N PHE A 96 -6.69 -6.98 -7.49
CA PHE A 96 -6.24 -8.07 -8.35
C PHE A 96 -4.75 -7.94 -8.67
N ASN A 97 -4.17 -8.96 -9.29
CA ASN A 97 -2.79 -8.91 -9.77
C ASN A 97 -2.77 -8.85 -11.30
N ALA A 98 -1.96 -7.96 -11.87
CA ALA A 98 -1.78 -7.83 -13.31
C ALA A 98 -0.31 -7.97 -13.70
N SER A 99 -0.05 -8.51 -14.90
CA SER A 99 1.28 -8.50 -15.50
C SER A 99 1.26 -7.64 -16.75
N VAL A 100 2.15 -6.64 -16.80
CA VAL A 100 2.26 -5.69 -17.91
C VAL A 100 3.73 -5.39 -18.17
N GLY A 101 4.10 -5.22 -19.43
CA GLY A 101 5.44 -4.81 -19.83
C GLY A 101 5.72 -3.32 -19.56
N PRO A 102 6.98 -2.90 -19.73
CA PRO A 102 7.39 -1.48 -19.61
C PRO A 102 6.54 -0.57 -20.49
N GLY A 103 5.88 0.43 -19.90
CA GLY A 103 5.03 1.39 -20.62
C GLY A 103 3.77 0.79 -21.27
N GLU A 104 3.49 -0.49 -21.05
CA GLU A 104 2.31 -1.16 -21.59
C GLU A 104 1.06 -0.86 -20.77
N GLU A 105 -0.07 -1.23 -21.34
CA GLU A 105 -1.39 -1.12 -20.74
C GLU A 105 -2.19 -2.38 -20.98
N THR A 106 -3.05 -2.72 -20.03
CA THR A 106 -4.09 -3.73 -20.18
C THR A 106 -5.43 -3.21 -19.68
N THR A 107 -6.52 -3.74 -20.21
CA THR A 107 -7.87 -3.47 -19.71
C THR A 107 -8.38 -4.68 -18.93
N ALA A 108 -8.80 -4.45 -17.69
CA ALA A 108 -9.55 -5.42 -16.90
C ALA A 108 -11.04 -5.07 -16.95
N GLN A 109 -11.88 -6.03 -17.28
CA GLN A 109 -13.33 -5.85 -17.35
C GLN A 109 -13.97 -6.42 -16.08
N LEU A 110 -14.54 -5.55 -15.25
CA LEU A 110 -15.35 -5.97 -14.11
C LEU A 110 -16.76 -6.26 -14.62
N GLU A 111 -17.09 -7.54 -14.75
CA GLU A 111 -18.46 -7.97 -15.02
C GLU A 111 -19.23 -8.03 -13.70
N TYR A 112 -20.48 -7.55 -13.68
CA TYR A 112 -21.30 -7.53 -12.48
C TYR A 112 -22.80 -7.66 -12.79
N GLY A 113 -23.57 -7.97 -11.74
CA GLY A 113 -25.02 -8.08 -11.78
C GLY A 113 -25.50 -9.52 -11.63
N ASP A 114 -26.82 -9.70 -11.57
CA ASP A 114 -27.44 -11.00 -11.34
C ASP A 114 -26.92 -12.03 -12.36
N GLY A 115 -26.46 -13.19 -11.88
CA GLY A 115 -25.95 -14.28 -12.73
C GLY A 115 -24.46 -14.21 -13.04
N VAL A 116 -23.76 -13.19 -12.54
CA VAL A 116 -22.31 -13.17 -12.44
C VAL A 116 -21.91 -13.89 -11.16
N ASN A 117 -21.08 -14.91 -11.27
CA ASN A 117 -20.45 -15.59 -10.13
C ASN A 117 -18.94 -15.51 -10.33
N ALA A 118 -18.21 -15.09 -9.30
CA ALA A 118 -16.76 -15.14 -9.31
C ALA A 118 -16.25 -16.56 -9.06
N GLU A 119 -15.18 -16.93 -9.74
CA GLU A 119 -14.35 -18.05 -9.31
C GLU A 119 -13.77 -17.78 -7.91
N ALA A 120 -13.66 -18.85 -7.12
CA ALA A 120 -13.05 -18.75 -5.80
C ALA A 120 -11.61 -18.24 -5.93
N VAL A 121 -11.31 -17.16 -5.23
CA VAL A 121 -9.93 -16.65 -5.15
C VAL A 121 -9.06 -17.73 -4.49
N GLY A 122 -8.00 -18.15 -5.18
CA GLY A 122 -7.07 -19.17 -4.69
C GLY A 122 -6.36 -18.79 -3.37
N ARG A 123 -5.43 -19.63 -2.92
CA ARG A 123 -4.64 -19.35 -1.69
C ARG A 123 -3.90 -18.01 -1.79
N GLY A 124 -3.90 -17.24 -0.70
CA GLY A 124 -3.17 -15.98 -0.57
C GLY A 124 -2.96 -15.61 0.90
N LEU A 125 -2.98 -14.32 1.22
CA LEU A 125 -2.80 -13.84 2.60
C LEU A 125 -3.94 -14.33 3.50
N SER A 126 -3.58 -14.91 4.64
CA SER A 126 -4.49 -15.26 5.73
C SER A 126 -4.43 -14.21 6.82
N VAL A 127 -5.58 -13.86 7.42
CA VAL A 127 -5.67 -12.92 8.53
C VAL A 127 -6.30 -13.56 9.77
N THR A 128 -5.56 -13.56 10.87
CA THR A 128 -6.00 -14.02 12.19
C THR A 128 -5.87 -12.87 13.19
N GLU A 129 -6.89 -12.68 14.03
CA GLU A 129 -6.92 -11.62 15.05
C GLU A 129 -6.97 -12.23 16.45
N THR A 130 -6.17 -11.70 17.36
CA THR A 130 -6.25 -11.91 18.82
C THR A 130 -6.39 -10.55 19.50
N PRO A 131 -6.72 -10.48 20.80
CA PRO A 131 -6.78 -9.19 21.51
C PRO A 131 -5.46 -8.39 21.44
N GLU A 132 -4.33 -9.07 21.30
CA GLU A 132 -2.99 -8.49 21.33
C GLU A 132 -2.36 -8.31 19.95
N ALA A 133 -2.87 -8.98 18.91
CA ALA A 133 -2.20 -8.97 17.61
C ALA A 133 -3.11 -9.25 16.41
N ILE A 134 -2.68 -8.77 15.25
CA ILE A 134 -3.24 -9.08 13.93
C ILE A 134 -2.13 -9.76 13.12
N GLN A 135 -2.30 -11.04 12.81
CA GLN A 135 -1.39 -11.82 11.97
C GLN A 135 -1.85 -11.76 10.51
N VAL A 136 -1.00 -11.27 9.61
CA VAL A 136 -1.22 -11.21 8.16
C VAL A 136 -0.14 -12.00 7.46
N GLY A 137 -0.45 -13.22 7.03
CA GLY A 137 0.54 -14.15 6.49
C GLY A 137 1.74 -14.28 7.42
N ASN A 138 2.88 -13.73 7.00
CA ASN A 138 4.17 -13.79 7.71
C ASN A 138 4.48 -12.55 8.56
N VAL A 139 3.57 -11.57 8.61
CA VAL A 139 3.76 -10.31 9.33
C VAL A 139 2.77 -10.23 10.48
N ARG A 140 3.26 -9.88 11.68
CA ARG A 140 2.43 -9.72 12.88
C ARG A 140 2.43 -8.26 13.31
N PHE A 141 1.24 -7.67 13.34
CA PHE A 141 1.01 -6.34 13.86
C PHE A 141 0.44 -6.41 15.27
N ASN A 142 0.67 -5.37 16.04
CA ASN A 142 -0.02 -5.13 17.30
C ASN A 142 -1.43 -4.60 17.01
N THR A 143 -2.34 -4.73 17.97
CA THR A 143 -3.65 -4.04 17.94
C THR A 143 -3.55 -2.56 18.32
N ALA A 144 -2.38 -2.11 18.80
CA ALA A 144 -2.01 -0.71 18.98
C ALA A 144 -1.06 -0.19 17.87
N PRO A 145 -1.06 1.13 17.59
CA PRO A 145 -0.18 1.74 16.58
C PRO A 145 1.27 1.99 17.06
N SER A 146 1.58 1.75 18.34
CA SER A 146 2.92 1.81 18.91
C SER A 146 3.04 0.84 20.10
N PRO A 147 3.93 -0.16 20.07
CA PRO A 147 4.70 -0.61 18.90
C PRO A 147 3.76 -1.16 17.81
N LEU A 148 3.93 -0.74 16.56
CA LEU A 148 3.06 -1.19 15.45
C LEU A 148 3.39 -2.61 14.98
N LEU A 149 4.65 -2.85 14.62
CA LEU A 149 5.09 -4.10 14.02
C LEU A 149 5.68 -5.01 15.10
N LEU A 150 5.12 -6.19 15.32
CA LEU A 150 5.64 -7.14 16.33
C LEU A 150 6.65 -8.10 15.71
N SER A 151 6.43 -8.51 14.46
CA SER A 151 7.36 -9.34 13.70
C SER A 151 7.10 -9.25 12.20
N ALA A 152 8.15 -9.41 11.40
CA ALA A 152 8.07 -9.64 9.96
C ALA A 152 8.93 -10.87 9.64
N LYS A 153 8.31 -12.06 9.64
CA LYS A 153 9.01 -13.35 9.66
C LYS A 153 8.72 -14.18 8.42
N TYR A 154 9.71 -14.35 7.55
CA TYR A 154 9.74 -15.56 6.72
C TYR A 154 10.24 -16.79 7.51
N ARG A 155 10.83 -16.61 8.71
CA ARG A 155 11.39 -17.71 9.52
C ARG A 155 11.46 -17.59 11.04
N GLN A 156 11.14 -16.48 11.74
CA GLN A 156 11.60 -16.44 13.14
C GLN A 156 12.22 -15.14 13.69
N GLU A 157 12.50 -14.08 12.91
CA GLU A 157 13.23 -12.89 13.41
C GLU A 157 12.37 -11.69 13.86
N ASP A 158 12.82 -11.09 14.96
CA ASP A 158 12.11 -10.16 15.82
C ASP A 158 12.20 -8.72 15.32
N ILE A 159 11.19 -7.92 15.63
CA ILE A 159 11.37 -6.48 15.64
C ILE A 159 12.25 -6.14 16.83
N GLY A 160 13.33 -5.38 16.57
CA GLY A 160 14.30 -4.96 17.57
C GLY A 160 13.71 -4.00 18.60
N GLN A 161 14.57 -3.47 19.46
CA GLN A 161 14.19 -2.46 20.45
C GLN A 161 14.32 -1.06 19.84
N GLY A 162 13.34 -0.19 20.08
CA GLY A 162 13.35 1.19 19.59
C GLY A 162 11.97 1.73 19.27
N LEU A 163 11.93 2.90 18.62
CA LEU A 163 10.69 3.50 18.15
C LEU A 163 10.09 2.64 17.03
N ASN A 164 8.79 2.36 17.13
CA ASN A 164 8.10 1.41 16.25
C ASN A 164 6.67 1.88 15.97
N GLY A 165 6.46 2.51 14.81
CA GLY A 165 5.25 3.27 14.51
C GLY A 165 5.58 4.72 14.21
N PHE A 166 4.58 5.60 14.29
CA PHE A 166 4.77 7.02 13.99
C PHE A 166 5.19 7.82 15.24
N ALA A 167 5.91 8.91 15.02
CA ALA A 167 6.15 9.96 16.00
C ALA A 167 5.97 11.34 15.36
N LEU A 168 5.81 12.36 16.20
CA LEU A 168 5.54 13.75 15.86
C LEU A 168 6.51 14.65 16.61
N LEU A 169 7.04 15.66 15.93
CA LEU A 169 7.74 16.77 16.58
C LEU A 169 6.82 17.99 16.58
N ASP A 170 6.59 18.60 17.74
CA ASP A 170 5.78 19.82 17.83
C ASP A 170 6.60 21.11 17.65
N ALA A 171 5.91 22.25 17.69
CA ALA A 171 6.52 23.57 17.57
C ALA A 171 7.48 23.95 18.72
N ALA A 172 7.38 23.29 19.87
CA ALA A 172 8.28 23.47 21.01
C ALA A 172 9.50 22.53 20.92
N GLY A 173 9.54 21.64 19.94
CA GLY A 173 10.59 20.62 19.79
C GLY A 173 10.38 19.39 20.66
N ALA A 174 9.19 19.21 21.26
CA ALA A 174 8.86 18.00 21.99
C ALA A 174 8.39 16.88 21.04
N SER A 175 8.79 15.65 21.36
CA SER A 175 8.42 14.45 20.61
C SER A 175 7.21 13.78 21.24
N HIS A 176 6.26 13.38 20.40
CA HIS A 176 5.04 12.67 20.78
C HIS A 176 4.90 11.43 19.89
N ASP A 177 4.50 10.30 20.44
CA ASP A 177 4.23 9.08 19.66
C ASP A 177 2.89 8.47 20.06
N ALA A 178 2.50 7.39 19.40
CA ALA A 178 1.19 6.79 19.62
C ALA A 178 1.07 5.95 20.91
N SER A 179 2.07 5.95 21.80
CA SER A 179 2.03 5.17 23.05
C SER A 179 1.03 5.72 24.07
N ASP A 180 0.69 7.01 24.01
CA ASP A 180 -0.26 7.68 24.91
C ASP A 180 -1.64 7.97 24.27
N ALA A 181 -1.87 7.36 23.10
CA ALA A 181 -3.04 7.59 22.30
C ALA A 181 -4.33 7.07 22.96
N ASP A 182 -5.44 7.79 22.78
CA ASP A 182 -6.78 7.36 23.19
C ASP A 182 -7.69 7.04 22.00
N GLY A 183 -8.88 6.52 22.32
CA GLY A 183 -9.90 6.21 21.33
C GLY A 183 -9.43 5.22 20.27
N LEU A 184 -8.47 4.37 20.64
CA LEU A 184 -7.78 3.45 19.73
C LEU A 184 -8.75 2.43 19.16
N LYS A 185 -8.75 2.33 17.83
CA LYS A 185 -9.47 1.31 17.08
C LYS A 185 -8.56 0.73 16.01
N ALA A 186 -8.43 -0.59 15.98
CA ALA A 186 -7.78 -1.35 14.92
C ALA A 186 -8.83 -2.17 14.18
N GLU A 187 -8.87 -2.06 12.85
CA GLU A 187 -9.86 -2.72 12.01
C GLU A 187 -9.21 -3.31 10.77
N VAL A 188 -9.46 -4.59 10.50
CA VAL A 188 -9.11 -5.18 9.21
C VAL A 188 -10.20 -4.81 8.19
N ILE A 189 -9.99 -3.71 7.46
CA ILE A 189 -10.97 -3.18 6.49
C ILE A 189 -10.89 -3.88 5.12
N ARG A 190 -9.78 -4.58 4.84
CA ARG A 190 -9.66 -5.54 3.72
C ARG A 190 -8.96 -6.79 4.22
N ARG A 191 -9.61 -7.95 4.09
CA ARG A 191 -9.18 -9.21 4.75
C ARG A 191 -8.31 -10.13 3.90
N GLY A 192 -8.05 -9.81 2.64
CA GLY A 192 -7.38 -10.73 1.72
C GLY A 192 -8.37 -11.61 0.94
N PRO A 193 -7.87 -12.56 0.14
CA PRO A 193 -6.50 -13.10 0.17
C PRO A 193 -5.50 -12.40 -0.78
N LEU A 194 -5.91 -11.43 -1.60
CA LEU A 194 -5.04 -10.71 -2.54
C LEU A 194 -4.43 -9.45 -1.94
N TYR A 195 -5.20 -8.73 -1.13
CA TYR A 195 -4.77 -7.47 -0.52
C TYR A 195 -5.38 -7.31 0.88
N VAL A 196 -4.53 -7.05 1.86
CA VAL A 196 -4.94 -6.83 3.26
C VAL A 196 -4.71 -5.38 3.62
N VAL A 197 -5.66 -4.78 4.33
CA VAL A 197 -5.50 -3.45 4.94
C VAL A 197 -5.99 -3.46 6.36
N ILE A 198 -5.11 -3.04 7.26
CA ILE A 198 -5.42 -2.76 8.65
C ILE A 198 -5.47 -1.24 8.81
N LYS A 199 -6.56 -0.74 9.37
CA LYS A 199 -6.75 0.66 9.73
C LYS A 199 -6.66 0.82 11.24
N TYR A 200 -5.74 1.66 11.68
CA TYR A 200 -5.70 2.18 13.04
C TYR A 200 -6.23 3.60 13.06
N SER A 201 -7.00 3.95 14.08
CA SER A 201 -7.45 5.32 14.32
C SER A 201 -7.51 5.61 15.80
N GLY A 202 -7.36 6.89 16.16
CA GLY A 202 -7.41 7.37 17.54
C GLY A 202 -7.01 8.83 17.60
N ARG A 203 -6.63 9.29 18.79
CA ARG A 203 -6.05 10.63 18.98
C ARG A 203 -4.74 10.51 19.75
N VAL A 204 -3.75 11.29 19.32
CA VAL A 204 -2.40 11.33 19.92
C VAL A 204 -2.16 12.70 20.53
N SER A 205 -1.38 12.78 21.60
CA SER A 205 -1.02 14.07 22.20
C SER A 205 -0.12 14.89 21.26
N VAL A 206 -0.35 16.19 21.24
CA VAL A 206 0.49 17.20 20.58
C VAL A 206 0.47 18.45 21.46
N GLY A 207 1.50 18.60 22.28
CA GLY A 207 1.56 19.61 23.33
C GLY A 207 0.44 19.43 24.36
N ASP A 208 -0.39 20.45 24.54
CA ASP A 208 -1.55 20.46 25.42
C ASP A 208 -2.86 19.99 24.75
N THR A 209 -2.79 19.57 23.48
CA THR A 209 -3.95 19.13 22.70
C THR A 209 -3.83 17.70 22.21
N ARG A 210 -4.92 17.16 21.63
CA ARG A 210 -4.93 15.85 20.99
C ARG A 210 -5.32 15.95 19.53
N ALA A 211 -4.49 15.42 18.63
CA ALA A 211 -4.70 15.39 17.20
C ALA A 211 -5.27 14.02 16.76
N PRO A 212 -6.37 13.97 15.99
CA PRO A 212 -6.82 12.73 15.35
C PRO A 212 -5.75 12.18 14.41
N PHE A 213 -5.59 10.86 14.41
CA PHE A 213 -4.73 10.18 13.44
C PHE A 213 -5.45 9.02 12.75
N THR A 214 -4.93 8.64 11.59
CA THR A 214 -5.21 7.36 10.93
C THR A 214 -3.91 6.75 10.44
N VAL A 215 -3.72 5.44 10.69
CA VAL A 215 -2.63 4.66 10.09
C VAL A 215 -3.26 3.56 9.24
N LEU A 216 -2.84 3.47 7.98
CA LEU A 216 -3.19 2.35 7.10
C LEU A 216 -1.94 1.49 6.89
N ALA A 217 -1.98 0.24 7.33
CA ALA A 217 -0.98 -0.77 7.01
C ALA A 217 -1.53 -1.69 5.91
N GLU A 218 -0.88 -1.68 4.75
CA GLU A 218 -1.34 -2.34 3.53
C GLU A 218 -0.33 -3.42 3.07
N MET A 219 -0.85 -4.58 2.69
CA MET A 219 -0.07 -5.73 2.27
C MET A 219 -0.70 -6.44 1.07
N PRO A 220 -0.06 -6.45 -0.12
CA PRO A 220 -0.43 -7.32 -1.22
C PRO A 220 0.08 -8.76 -1.00
N ASN A 221 -0.55 -9.75 -1.63
CA ASN A 221 -0.09 -11.14 -1.56
C ASN A 221 1.11 -11.45 -2.47
N SER A 222 1.31 -10.64 -3.51
CA SER A 222 2.28 -10.89 -4.58
C SER A 222 3.66 -10.29 -4.31
N LYS A 223 3.81 -9.57 -3.20
CA LYS A 223 5.04 -8.91 -2.73
C LYS A 223 5.07 -8.94 -1.20
N THR A 224 6.25 -8.89 -0.61
CA THR A 224 6.41 -8.93 0.84
C THR A 224 6.40 -7.51 1.43
N TRP A 225 5.46 -6.70 0.93
CA TRP A 225 5.38 -5.28 1.24
C TRP A 225 4.58 -5.02 2.49
N VAL A 226 5.12 -4.14 3.32
CA VAL A 226 4.37 -3.41 4.33
C VAL A 226 4.42 -1.95 3.92
N LYS A 227 3.29 -1.44 3.40
CA LYS A 227 3.11 -0.02 3.11
C LYS A 227 2.33 0.59 4.26
N VAL A 228 2.92 1.55 4.96
CA VAL A 228 2.27 2.26 6.06
C VAL A 228 2.03 3.70 5.65
N THR A 229 0.78 4.15 5.69
CA THR A 229 0.42 5.56 5.53
C THR A 229 -0.13 6.11 6.83
N THR A 230 0.60 7.02 7.46
CA THR A 230 0.12 7.77 8.63
C THR A 230 -0.44 9.10 8.15
N THR A 231 -1.59 9.49 8.69
CA THR A 231 -2.20 10.81 8.52
C THR A 231 -2.50 11.40 9.90
N ILE A 232 -2.13 12.66 10.10
CA ILE A 232 -2.44 13.45 11.29
C ILE A 232 -3.30 14.64 10.88
N GLU A 233 -4.45 14.81 11.52
CA GLU A 233 -5.28 16.01 11.39
C GLU A 233 -4.87 17.02 12.47
N ASP A 234 -4.26 18.13 12.08
CA ASP A 234 -3.69 19.14 12.97
C ASP A 234 -4.20 20.55 12.59
N PRO A 235 -5.49 20.86 12.81
CA PRO A 235 -6.06 22.16 12.45
C PRO A 235 -5.33 23.35 13.11
N GLY A 236 -4.68 23.11 14.26
CA GLY A 236 -3.89 24.11 14.98
C GLY A 236 -2.48 24.33 14.44
N ARG A 237 -2.04 23.55 13.44
CA ARG A 237 -0.69 23.63 12.85
C ARG A 237 0.42 23.59 13.91
N ARG A 238 0.28 22.71 14.90
CA ARG A 238 1.23 22.51 16.01
C ARG A 238 2.37 21.55 15.65
N VAL A 239 2.13 20.60 14.75
CA VAL A 239 3.11 19.62 14.30
C VAL A 239 4.09 20.27 13.31
N ARG A 240 5.37 19.93 13.44
CA ARG A 240 6.49 20.41 12.60
C ARG A 240 7.15 19.29 11.82
N GLU A 241 7.15 18.07 12.35
CA GLU A 241 7.67 16.89 11.68
C GLU A 241 6.74 15.71 11.95
N ILE A 242 6.50 14.89 10.93
CA ILE A 242 5.96 13.55 11.07
C ILE A 242 7.05 12.55 10.73
N SER A 243 7.14 11.47 11.51
CA SER A 243 8.09 10.40 11.27
C SER A 243 7.45 9.03 11.42
N PHE A 244 8.10 8.03 10.83
CA PHE A 244 7.80 6.62 11.02
C PHE A 244 9.09 5.87 11.31
N HIS A 245 9.00 4.89 12.19
CA HIS A 245 10.16 4.18 12.73
C HIS A 245 9.93 2.67 12.73
N THR A 246 11.01 1.93 12.45
CA THR A 246 11.03 0.48 12.55
C THR A 246 12.37 0.03 13.10
N PRO A 247 12.42 -0.63 14.27
CA PRO A 247 13.65 -1.17 14.81
C PRO A 247 13.85 -2.59 14.25
N LEU A 248 14.80 -2.76 13.33
CA LEU A 248 15.04 -4.04 12.65
C LEU A 248 16.15 -4.83 13.36
N ALA A 249 15.96 -6.14 13.56
CA ALA A 249 16.97 -6.99 14.17
C ALA A 249 17.84 -7.68 13.11
N PHE A 250 18.74 -6.94 12.48
CA PHE A 250 19.69 -7.52 11.53
C PHE A 250 20.77 -8.37 12.23
N GLY A 251 21.36 -9.30 11.48
CA GLY A 251 22.50 -10.11 11.86
C GLY A 251 23.83 -9.36 11.93
N ALA A 252 24.93 -10.12 11.79
CA ALA A 252 26.29 -9.63 12.01
C ALA A 252 26.72 -8.55 11.00
N PHE A 253 27.64 -7.69 11.43
CA PHE A 253 28.30 -6.69 10.59
C PHE A 253 29.33 -7.32 9.64
N PRO A 254 29.71 -6.64 8.54
CA PRO A 254 29.20 -5.35 8.08
C PRO A 254 27.80 -5.47 7.45
N ARG A 255 26.98 -4.44 7.64
CA ARG A 255 25.69 -4.30 6.96
C ARG A 255 25.83 -3.29 5.83
N THR A 256 25.34 -3.63 4.65
CA THR A 256 25.44 -2.78 3.46
C THR A 256 24.19 -1.93 3.34
N TRP A 257 24.36 -0.64 3.07
CA TRP A 257 23.25 0.26 2.75
C TRP A 257 23.48 0.95 1.41
N ASP A 258 22.37 1.35 0.80
CA ASP A 258 22.35 2.23 -0.37
C ASP A 258 21.18 3.21 -0.29
N PHE A 259 21.34 4.33 -1.01
CA PHE A 259 20.29 5.31 -1.21
C PHE A 259 20.17 5.64 -2.70
N GLY A 260 18.94 5.65 -3.20
CA GLY A 260 18.60 6.08 -4.56
C GLY A 260 18.83 7.58 -4.72
N THR A 261 19.92 7.95 -5.37
CA THR A 261 20.31 9.35 -5.63
C THR A 261 20.47 9.63 -7.13
N GLY A 262 19.93 8.76 -7.98
CA GLY A 262 20.23 8.70 -9.42
C GLY A 262 21.68 8.34 -9.74
N SER A 263 22.43 7.92 -8.71
CA SER A 263 23.77 7.36 -8.77
C SER A 263 23.86 6.20 -7.78
N TRP A 264 24.78 5.30 -8.04
CA TRP A 264 25.08 4.14 -7.20
C TRP A 264 25.77 4.59 -5.89
N SER A 265 25.01 5.13 -4.92
CA SER A 265 25.50 5.56 -3.60
C SER A 265 25.39 4.44 -2.56
N TYR A 266 26.53 3.94 -2.08
CA TYR A 266 26.63 2.77 -1.20
C TYR A 266 27.55 3.01 -0.01
N GLY A 267 27.33 2.28 1.08
CA GLY A 267 28.28 2.20 2.18
C GLY A 267 28.04 1.02 3.11
N PHE A 268 28.80 1.00 4.21
CA PHE A 268 28.74 -0.05 5.21
C PHE A 268 28.57 0.54 6.61
N LEU A 269 27.74 -0.11 7.41
CA LEU A 269 27.75 0.00 8.87
C LEU A 269 28.61 -1.14 9.42
N ARG A 270 29.58 -0.80 10.28
CA ARG A 270 30.57 -1.73 10.87
C ARG A 270 30.31 -2.00 12.34
N SER A 271 29.47 -1.21 13.00
CA SER A 271 29.09 -1.39 14.39
C SER A 271 27.68 -0.86 14.66
N ALA A 272 27.15 -1.19 15.85
CA ALA A 272 25.84 -0.70 16.29
C ALA A 272 25.79 0.82 16.54
N THR A 273 26.96 1.44 16.69
CA THR A 273 27.10 2.88 17.00
C THR A 273 27.29 3.75 15.77
N GLU A 274 27.19 3.18 14.56
CA GLU A 274 27.23 3.95 13.31
C GLU A 274 25.83 4.31 12.79
N ARG A 275 25.76 5.28 11.88
CA ARG A 275 24.55 5.69 11.17
C ARG A 275 24.89 6.11 9.74
N ALA A 276 23.95 5.90 8.83
CA ALA A 276 23.90 6.55 7.54
C ALA A 276 22.57 7.32 7.39
N THR A 277 22.63 8.55 6.90
CA THR A 277 21.48 9.45 6.77
C THR A 277 21.46 10.11 5.41
N LEU A 278 20.38 9.93 4.66
CA LEU A 278 20.02 10.77 3.52
C LEU A 278 19.12 11.91 4.02
N THR A 279 19.53 13.16 3.77
CA THR A 279 18.68 14.34 3.99
C THR A 279 18.49 15.06 2.67
N GLN A 280 17.23 15.39 2.35
CA GLN A 280 16.87 16.20 1.19
C GLN A 280 16.08 17.43 1.63
N ILE A 281 16.49 18.59 1.16
CA ILE A 281 15.69 19.82 1.20
C ILE A 281 15.02 19.94 -0.16
N ALA A 282 13.70 19.84 -0.18
CA ALA A 282 12.87 20.04 -1.36
C ALA A 282 12.32 21.46 -1.37
N GLY A 283 12.55 22.19 -2.48
CA GLY A 283 11.98 23.51 -2.71
C GLY A 283 10.49 23.44 -3.10
N PRO A 284 9.81 24.60 -3.22
CA PRO A 284 8.48 24.64 -3.84
C PRO A 284 8.56 24.03 -5.24
N ALA A 285 7.60 23.16 -5.58
CA ALA A 285 7.52 22.53 -6.90
C ALA A 285 7.49 23.62 -7.98
N THR A 286 8.58 23.78 -8.72
CA THR A 286 8.55 24.54 -9.98
C THR A 286 7.83 23.69 -11.03
N PRO A 287 6.90 24.27 -11.81
CA PRO A 287 6.35 23.59 -12.97
C PRO A 287 7.51 23.15 -13.88
N THR A 288 7.38 21.94 -14.41
CA THR A 288 8.33 21.29 -15.30
C THR A 288 8.81 22.20 -16.43
N SER A 289 10.09 22.06 -16.81
CA SER A 289 10.83 22.76 -17.88
C SER A 289 11.60 24.04 -17.49
N SER A 290 12.66 23.91 -16.68
CA SER A 290 13.84 24.74 -16.93
C SER A 290 15.11 24.03 -16.48
N THR A 291 16.08 23.92 -17.38
CA THR A 291 17.40 23.32 -17.21
C THR A 291 18.39 24.23 -16.48
N SER A 292 17.93 25.21 -15.69
CA SER A 292 18.80 26.03 -14.85
C SER A 292 18.30 26.04 -13.41
N ALA A 293 19.09 25.45 -12.51
CA ALA A 293 18.86 25.49 -11.09
C ALA A 293 18.80 26.96 -10.60
N SER A 294 17.61 27.41 -10.18
CA SER A 294 17.49 28.67 -9.43
C SER A 294 18.09 28.51 -8.02
N PRO A 295 18.66 29.55 -7.40
CA PRO A 295 19.41 29.46 -6.13
C PRO A 295 18.57 29.16 -4.85
N GLY A 296 17.35 28.65 -4.99
CA GLY A 296 16.56 28.01 -3.92
C GLY A 296 16.39 26.51 -4.17
N ALA A 297 17.33 25.93 -4.92
CA ALA A 297 17.26 24.59 -5.50
C ALA A 297 17.15 23.49 -4.46
N ALA A 298 16.35 22.48 -4.79
CA ALA A 298 16.37 21.21 -4.08
C ALA A 298 17.81 20.69 -3.98
N SER A 299 18.16 20.13 -2.83
CA SER A 299 19.47 19.55 -2.59
C SER A 299 19.36 18.35 -1.67
N TRP A 300 20.33 17.45 -1.78
CA TRP A 300 20.44 16.31 -0.88
C TRP A 300 21.87 16.07 -0.46
N GLN A 301 22.02 15.43 0.70
CA GLN A 301 23.29 15.02 1.26
C GLN A 301 23.16 13.67 1.96
N ILE A 302 24.18 12.83 1.82
CA ILE A 302 24.37 11.62 2.61
C ILE A 302 25.46 11.91 3.65
N ARG A 303 25.17 11.62 4.92
CA ARG A 303 26.15 11.59 6.00
C ARG A 303 26.29 10.17 6.53
N SER A 304 27.50 9.75 6.87
CA SER A 304 27.74 8.45 7.48
C SER A 304 28.91 8.47 8.47
N GLY A 305 28.86 7.62 9.48
CA GLY A 305 29.94 7.45 10.46
C GLY A 305 29.39 7.09 11.84
N ALA A 306 30.17 7.33 12.89
CA ALA A 306 29.69 7.18 14.26
C ALA A 306 28.51 8.13 14.53
N LYS A 307 27.49 7.65 15.24
CA LYS A 307 26.29 8.43 15.60
C LYS A 307 26.68 9.74 16.30
N GLY A 308 26.21 10.87 15.76
CA GLY A 308 26.54 12.21 16.26
C GLY A 308 27.88 12.78 15.77
N GLN A 309 28.64 12.01 14.98
CA GLN A 309 29.92 12.42 14.37
C GLN A 309 29.95 12.05 12.87
N GLU A 310 28.78 11.88 12.24
CA GLU A 310 28.67 11.45 10.84
C GLU A 310 29.31 12.50 9.93
N ALA A 311 30.21 12.09 9.03
CA ALA A 311 30.83 12.96 8.04
C ALA A 311 30.02 12.97 6.74
N VAL A 312 30.18 14.02 5.94
CA VAL A 312 29.57 14.09 4.60
C VAL A 312 30.20 13.04 3.70
N ALA A 313 29.41 12.06 3.27
CA ALA A 313 29.83 11.05 2.32
C ALA A 313 29.60 11.52 0.88
N GLU A 314 28.38 11.99 0.58
CA GLU A 314 27.97 12.41 -0.77
C GLU A 314 26.97 13.58 -0.70
N ARG A 315 26.85 14.37 -1.78
CA ARG A 315 25.86 15.45 -1.91
C ARG A 315 25.50 15.74 -3.37
N SER A 316 24.38 16.41 -3.60
CA SER A 316 23.78 16.71 -4.91
C SER A 316 24.51 17.76 -5.78
N ASN A 317 25.83 17.92 -5.66
CA ASN A 317 26.57 18.94 -6.40
C ASN A 317 27.07 18.46 -7.77
N GLY A 318 27.47 19.40 -8.63
CA GLY A 318 28.02 19.11 -9.95
C GLY A 318 27.01 18.49 -10.91
N ALA A 319 27.34 17.36 -11.51
CA ALA A 319 26.51 16.65 -12.48
C ALA A 319 25.44 15.72 -11.86
N ARG A 320 25.37 15.66 -10.52
CA ARG A 320 24.40 14.79 -9.83
C ARG A 320 22.99 15.37 -9.92
N PRO A 321 21.94 14.52 -9.94
CA PRO A 321 20.56 14.98 -9.84
C PRO A 321 20.35 15.85 -8.60
N ALA A 322 19.56 16.92 -8.74
CA ALA A 322 19.25 17.83 -7.64
C ALA A 322 18.34 17.18 -6.57
N ILE A 323 17.64 16.11 -6.94
CA ILE A 323 16.66 15.40 -6.10
C ILE A 323 17.07 13.93 -6.04
N ALA A 324 17.16 13.40 -4.83
CA ALA A 324 17.29 11.98 -4.54
C ALA A 324 15.92 11.30 -4.66
N GLU A 325 15.92 10.03 -5.00
CA GLU A 325 14.72 9.26 -5.37
C GLU A 325 13.94 8.76 -4.15
N GLY A 326 14.48 8.90 -2.93
CA GLY A 326 13.74 8.64 -1.69
C GLY A 326 13.59 7.17 -1.32
N TRP A 327 14.44 6.32 -1.86
CA TRP A 327 14.47 4.89 -1.57
C TRP A 327 15.88 4.39 -1.24
N GLY A 328 16.00 3.16 -0.76
CA GLY A 328 17.27 2.49 -0.50
C GLY A 328 17.10 1.04 -0.09
N HIS A 329 18.22 0.40 0.24
CA HIS A 329 18.23 -0.90 0.91
C HIS A 329 19.15 -0.86 2.13
N ILE A 330 18.89 -1.76 3.05
CA ILE A 330 19.80 -2.17 4.10
C ILE A 330 19.79 -3.70 4.13
N GLN A 331 20.98 -4.31 4.15
CA GLN A 331 21.11 -5.76 4.09
C GLN A 331 22.29 -6.27 4.91
N ASP A 332 22.15 -7.50 5.39
CA ASP A 332 23.22 -8.31 5.95
C ASP A 332 23.45 -9.57 5.07
N ALA A 333 24.10 -10.60 5.63
CA ALA A 333 24.39 -11.84 4.90
C ALA A 333 23.17 -12.75 4.65
N LYS A 334 22.02 -12.48 5.27
CA LYS A 334 20.81 -13.30 5.24
C LYS A 334 19.61 -12.55 4.70
N GLU A 335 19.45 -11.29 5.08
CA GLU A 335 18.23 -10.53 4.84
C GLU A 335 18.52 -9.16 4.23
N ALA A 336 17.59 -8.70 3.40
CA ALA A 336 17.61 -7.36 2.82
C ALA A 336 16.22 -6.73 2.97
N ILE A 337 16.22 -5.44 3.29
CA ILE A 337 15.00 -4.64 3.34
C ILE A 337 15.16 -3.50 2.35
N ALA A 338 14.31 -3.53 1.32
CA ALA A 338 14.12 -2.38 0.44
C ALA A 338 13.14 -1.43 1.13
N PHE A 339 13.44 -0.13 1.13
CA PHE A 339 12.60 0.88 1.77
C PHE A 339 12.42 2.10 0.88
N ALA A 340 11.33 2.83 1.10
CA ALA A 340 11.08 4.10 0.44
C ALA A 340 10.11 5.00 1.20
N ILE A 341 10.21 6.31 0.98
CA ILE A 341 9.18 7.29 1.33
C ILE A 341 8.36 7.61 0.07
N GLY A 342 7.04 7.40 0.12
CA GLY A 342 6.14 7.81 -0.97
C GLY A 342 6.12 9.33 -1.14
N GLY A 343 6.18 9.81 -2.39
CA GLY A 343 6.18 11.24 -2.70
C GLY A 343 7.41 12.01 -2.18
N PHE A 344 8.55 11.33 -2.02
CA PHE A 344 9.78 11.95 -1.53
C PHE A 344 10.22 13.11 -2.44
N GLY A 345 10.29 14.32 -1.89
CA GLY A 345 10.63 15.53 -2.63
C GLY A 345 9.50 16.16 -3.45
N GLU A 346 8.28 15.61 -3.43
CA GLU A 346 7.13 16.21 -4.14
C GLU A 346 6.59 17.44 -3.40
N GLN A 347 6.61 17.41 -2.06
CA GLN A 347 6.20 18.54 -1.22
C GLN A 347 7.42 19.33 -0.75
N ALA A 348 7.30 20.65 -0.70
CA ALA A 348 8.35 21.50 -0.13
C ALA A 348 8.57 21.17 1.36
N GLY A 349 9.83 20.96 1.74
CA GLY A 349 10.20 20.60 3.11
C GLY A 349 11.51 19.84 3.19
N THR A 350 11.79 19.29 4.36
CA THR A 350 12.96 18.46 4.62
C THR A 350 12.53 17.02 4.80
N TYR A 351 13.09 16.13 3.98
CA TYR A 351 12.93 14.70 4.12
C TYR A 351 14.21 14.09 4.67
N THR A 352 14.09 13.13 5.58
CA THR A 352 15.24 12.40 6.11
C THR A 352 14.96 10.90 6.16
N ILE A 353 15.90 10.10 5.69
CA ILE A 353 15.93 8.65 5.89
C ILE A 353 17.22 8.32 6.63
N SER A 354 17.12 7.65 7.79
CA SER A 354 18.30 7.18 8.52
C SER A 354 18.27 5.68 8.74
N VAL A 355 19.44 5.08 8.64
CA VAL A 355 19.72 3.67 8.94
C VAL A 355 20.78 3.64 10.02
N ASP A 356 20.40 3.16 11.19
CA ASP A 356 21.30 3.06 12.33
C ASP A 356 21.89 1.65 12.44
N GLY A 357 23.12 1.55 12.93
CA GLY A 357 23.82 0.29 13.15
C GLY A 357 23.14 -0.65 14.15
N ASP A 358 22.38 -0.13 15.11
CA ASP A 358 21.54 -0.92 16.03
C ASP A 358 20.24 -1.41 15.38
N GLY A 359 20.00 -1.03 14.12
CA GLY A 359 18.85 -1.47 13.34
C GLY A 359 17.68 -0.49 13.33
N GLN A 360 17.75 0.64 14.05
CA GLN A 360 16.70 1.66 13.98
C GLN A 360 16.65 2.30 12.59
N MET A 361 15.55 2.08 11.89
CA MET A 361 15.18 2.84 10.69
C MET A 361 14.32 4.03 11.09
N SER A 362 14.57 5.19 10.50
CA SER A 362 13.72 6.37 10.65
C SER A 362 13.45 7.04 9.31
N TYR A 363 12.18 7.38 9.08
CA TYR A 363 11.70 8.09 7.90
C TYR A 363 11.00 9.34 8.39
N ARG A 364 11.41 10.52 7.94
CA ARG A 364 10.95 11.81 8.49
C ARG A 364 10.57 12.76 7.37
N PHE A 365 9.53 13.54 7.61
CA PHE A 365 9.15 14.65 6.78
C PHE A 365 8.76 15.86 7.64
N ALA A 366 9.50 16.96 7.45
CA ALA A 366 9.21 18.26 8.03
C ALA A 366 8.77 19.21 6.90
N PRO A 367 7.47 19.53 6.75
CA PRO A 367 7.03 20.41 5.68
C PRO A 367 7.63 21.81 5.83
N ALA A 368 7.91 22.48 4.71
CA ALA A 368 8.50 23.83 4.71
C ALA A 368 7.62 24.88 5.42
N GLN A 369 6.31 24.62 5.51
CA GLN A 369 5.35 25.42 6.25
C GLN A 369 4.42 24.49 7.04
N PRO A 370 4.02 24.86 8.28
CA PRO A 370 3.07 24.10 9.06
C PRO A 370 1.76 23.82 8.31
N GLN A 371 1.31 22.56 8.33
CA GLN A 371 0.13 22.10 7.61
C GLN A 371 -1.02 21.82 8.58
N THR A 372 -2.27 21.91 8.09
CA THR A 372 -3.45 21.48 8.86
C THR A 372 -3.64 19.96 8.84
N ARG A 373 -2.90 19.27 7.98
CA ARG A 373 -2.90 17.84 7.79
C ARG A 373 -1.52 17.40 7.34
N LEU A 374 -0.93 16.44 8.04
CA LEU A 374 0.35 15.84 7.66
C LEU A 374 0.11 14.39 7.25
N SER A 375 0.84 13.92 6.23
CA SER A 375 0.83 12.52 5.86
C SER A 375 2.23 12.06 5.48
N LEU A 376 2.54 10.83 5.85
CA LEU A 376 3.78 10.14 5.49
C LEU A 376 3.45 8.71 5.09
N THR A 377 3.84 8.33 3.89
CA THR A 377 3.77 6.94 3.41
C THR A 377 5.17 6.35 3.37
N VAL A 378 5.35 5.21 4.02
CA VAL A 378 6.60 4.46 4.06
C VAL A 378 6.36 3.06 3.53
N TYR A 379 7.26 2.60 2.68
CA TYR A 379 7.27 1.25 2.15
C TYR A 379 8.45 0.49 2.74
N GLN A 380 8.21 -0.75 3.15
CA GLN A 380 9.25 -1.72 3.50
C GLN A 380 8.97 -3.04 2.80
N HIS A 381 9.98 -3.60 2.14
CA HIS A 381 9.92 -4.85 1.40
C HIS A 381 10.93 -5.84 1.97
N PHE A 382 10.44 -6.89 2.61
CA PHE A 382 11.25 -7.85 3.37
C PHE A 382 11.65 -9.04 2.48
N VAL A 383 12.89 -9.10 2.01
CA VAL A 383 13.34 -10.11 1.04
C VAL A 383 14.58 -10.87 1.51
N ALA A 384 14.68 -12.15 1.12
CA ALA A 384 15.85 -12.98 1.41
C ALA A 384 17.04 -12.62 0.51
N THR A 385 18.26 -12.85 1.01
CA THR A 385 19.50 -12.70 0.24
C THR A 385 19.94 -14.00 -0.45
N PRO A 386 20.74 -13.92 -1.54
CA PRO A 386 21.08 -12.70 -2.27
C PRO A 386 19.82 -12.11 -2.88
N VAL A 387 19.68 -10.79 -2.86
CA VAL A 387 18.55 -10.09 -3.49
C VAL A 387 18.47 -10.60 -4.93
N PRO A 388 17.43 -11.36 -5.32
CA PRO A 388 17.36 -11.88 -6.68
C PRO A 388 17.31 -10.69 -7.63
N VAL A 389 18.34 -10.57 -8.46
CA VAL A 389 18.53 -9.48 -9.41
C VAL A 389 17.29 -9.38 -10.31
N GLY A 390 16.50 -8.31 -10.16
CA GLY A 390 15.32 -8.06 -10.99
C GLY A 390 14.32 -7.08 -10.37
N ALA A 391 13.34 -6.64 -11.17
CA ALA A 391 12.30 -5.68 -10.80
C ALA A 391 11.47 -6.05 -9.56
N VAL A 392 11.60 -7.28 -9.05
CA VAL A 392 10.86 -7.81 -7.90
C VAL A 392 11.26 -7.10 -6.60
N THR A 393 12.53 -6.73 -6.41
CA THR A 393 13.02 -6.02 -5.22
C THR A 393 13.25 -4.53 -5.46
N SER A 394 12.96 -4.06 -6.68
CA SER A 394 13.17 -2.67 -7.08
C SER A 394 12.31 -1.71 -6.27
N PRO A 395 12.91 -0.75 -5.55
CA PRO A 395 12.15 0.28 -4.85
C PRO A 395 11.37 1.21 -5.80
N VAL A 396 11.82 1.34 -7.05
CA VAL A 396 11.06 2.02 -8.12
C VAL A 396 9.69 1.35 -8.29
N ALA A 397 9.62 0.02 -8.16
CA ALA A 397 8.34 -0.68 -8.24
C ALA A 397 7.41 -0.29 -7.08
N MET A 398 7.93 -0.11 -5.86
CA MET A 398 7.14 0.33 -4.69
C MET A 398 6.60 1.75 -4.85
N LEU A 399 7.44 2.67 -5.35
CA LEU A 399 7.11 4.09 -5.47
C LEU A 399 6.18 4.41 -6.64
N HIS A 400 6.22 3.61 -7.70
CA HIS A 400 5.39 3.80 -8.88
C HIS A 400 4.45 2.61 -9.06
N PRO A 401 3.33 2.53 -8.34
CA PRO A 401 2.33 1.50 -8.58
C PRO A 401 1.69 1.65 -9.96
N LEU A 402 1.10 0.55 -10.45
CA LEU A 402 0.27 0.59 -11.66
C LEU A 402 -0.87 1.58 -11.50
N VAL A 403 -1.11 2.41 -12.52
CA VAL A 403 -2.22 3.36 -12.54
C VAL A 403 -3.47 2.63 -13.01
N ALA A 404 -4.48 2.53 -12.15
CA ALA A 404 -5.78 1.96 -12.48
C ALA A 404 -6.85 3.06 -12.57
N ALA A 405 -7.51 3.18 -13.71
CA ALA A 405 -8.55 4.17 -13.96
C ALA A 405 -9.83 3.48 -14.46
N VAL A 406 -10.96 3.78 -13.81
CA VAL A 406 -12.28 3.34 -14.26
C VAL A 406 -12.73 4.21 -15.44
N GLN A 407 -13.25 3.57 -16.49
CA GLN A 407 -13.69 4.23 -17.72
C GLN A 407 -15.20 4.30 -17.86
#